data_AF-A0A1B6MV00-F1
#
_entry.id   AF-A0A1B6MV00-F1
#
_cell.length_a   1.000
_cell.length_b   1.000
_cell.length_c   1.000
_cell.angle_alpha   90.00
_cell.angle_beta   90.00
_cell.angle_gamma   90.00
#
_symmetry.space_group_name_H-M   'P 1'
#
loop_
_entity.id
_entity.type
_entity.pdbx_description
1 polymer ?
#
loop_
_entity_poly.entity_id
_entity_poly.type
_entity_poly.pdbx_seq_one_letter_code
_entity_poly.pdbx_strand_id
1 'polypeptide(L)'
;QVYPLVCQTRVWLLSIGFTLAYGAMFSKVWRVHRLTTKAKADTLKKIEPWKLYTMVTGLLVIDIVLLAAWQVYDPLQRRIEVFPLEDPISTDDDIKIRPELEHCESDNNNV
;
A
#
# COMPACT_ATOMS: atom_id res chain seq x y z
N GLN A 1 -22.78 -3.35 -2.91
CA GLN A 1 -22.01 -2.11 -2.66
C GLN A 1 -20.83 -2.37 -1.73
N VAL A 2 -19.91 -3.28 -2.12
CA VAL A 2 -18.74 -3.70 -1.31
C VAL A 2 -17.42 -3.36 -2.03
N TYR A 3 -17.47 -3.19 -3.35
CA TYR A 3 -16.34 -2.88 -4.21
C TYR A 3 -15.51 -1.66 -3.77
N PRO A 4 -16.09 -0.47 -3.51
CA PRO A 4 -15.28 0.69 -3.10
C PRO A 4 -14.54 0.43 -1.78
N LEU A 5 -15.17 -0.26 -0.83
CA LEU A 5 -14.54 -0.62 0.44
C LEU A 5 -13.38 -1.60 0.25
N VAL A 6 -13.49 -2.54 -0.69
CA VAL A 6 -12.39 -3.45 -1.06
C VAL A 6 -11.25 -2.69 -1.72
N CYS A 7 -11.54 -1.72 -2.60
CA CYS A 7 -10.52 -0.86 -3.21
C CYS A 7 -9.72 -0.10 -2.14
N GLN A 8 -10.40 0.51 -1.17
CA GLN A 8 -9.71 1.26 -0.11
C GLN A 8 -8.91 0.35 0.80
N THR A 9 -9.52 -0.72 1.31
CA THR A 9 -8.83 -1.62 2.25
C THR A 9 -7.56 -2.22 1.67
N ARG A 10 -7.52 -2.51 0.36
CA ARG A 10 -6.29 -2.95 -0.32
C ARG A 10 -5.15 -1.94 -0.19
N VAL A 11 -5.41 -0.67 -0.52
CA VAL A 11 -4.37 0.38 -0.46
C VAL A 11 -3.89 0.61 0.97
N TRP A 12 -4.82 0.66 1.92
CA TRP A 12 -4.51 0.81 3.35
C TRP A 12 -3.66 -0.34 3.89
N LEU A 13 -4.02 -1.58 3.60
CA LEU A 13 -3.27 -2.76 4.06
C LEU A 13 -1.88 -2.81 3.44
N LEU A 14 -1.75 -2.50 2.14
CA LEU A 14 -0.46 -2.49 1.45
C LEU A 14 0.49 -1.44 2.04
N SER A 15 0.03 -0.21 2.22
CA SER A 15 0.86 0.88 2.76
C SER A 15 1.26 0.61 4.21
N ILE A 16 0.31 0.27 5.09
CA ILE A 16 0.61 -0.03 6.49
C ILE A 16 1.56 -1.23 6.60
N GLY A 17 1.29 -2.30 5.84
CA GLY A 17 2.13 -3.49 5.82
C GLY A 17 3.56 -3.18 5.37
N PHE A 18 3.71 -2.37 4.33
CA PHE A 18 5.01 -1.91 3.84
C PHE A 18 5.76 -1.11 4.91
N THR A 19 5.12 -0.13 5.54
CA THR A 19 5.76 0.73 6.54
C THR A 19 6.18 -0.05 7.79
N LEU A 20 5.36 -1.01 8.23
CA LEU A 20 5.73 -1.91 9.34
C LEU A 20 6.91 -2.82 8.96
N ALA A 21 6.90 -3.42 7.78
CA ALA A 21 7.97 -4.29 7.31
C ALA A 21 9.29 -3.52 7.17
N TYR A 22 9.27 -2.37 6.50
CA TYR A 22 10.44 -1.52 6.32
C TYR A 22 10.94 -0.94 7.66
N GLY A 23 10.02 -0.50 8.52
CA GLY A 23 10.34 -0.01 9.86
C GLY A 23 11.03 -1.07 10.74
N ALA A 24 10.62 -2.34 10.62
CA ALA A 24 11.28 -3.45 11.31
C ALA A 24 12.69 -3.71 10.78
N MET A 25 12.91 -3.64 9.47
CA MET A 25 14.25 -3.76 8.88
C MET A 25 15.16 -2.60 9.33
N PHE A 26 14.66 -1.36 9.28
CA PHE A 26 15.40 -0.19 9.74
C PHE A 26 15.79 -0.31 11.22
N SER A 27 14.87 -0.78 12.06
CA SER A 27 15.13 -1.01 13.48
C SER A 27 16.29 -2.00 13.72
N LYS A 28 16.39 -3.06 12.90
CA LYS A 28 17.51 -4.01 12.96
C LYS A 28 18.83 -3.35 12.54
N VAL A 29 18.85 -2.63 11.42
CA VAL A 29 20.06 -1.93 10.93
C VAL A 29 20.54 -0.88 11.92
N TRP A 30 19.63 -0.07 12.46
CA TRP A 30 19.94 0.95 13.45
C TRP A 30 20.51 0.33 14.74
N ARG A 31 19.95 -0.79 15.20
CA ARG A 31 20.46 -1.51 16.37
C ARG A 31 21.90 -1.96 16.15
N VAL A 32 22.22 -2.54 14.98
CA VAL A 32 23.58 -2.96 14.62
C VAL A 32 24.50 -1.74 14.59
N HIS A 33 24.16 -0.69 13.85
CA HIS A 33 24.96 0.53 13.75
C HIS A 33 25.24 1.15 15.12
N ARG A 34 24.23 1.20 16.01
CA ARG A 34 24.42 1.76 17.35
C ARG A 34 25.31 0.87 18.22
N LEU A 35 25.22 -0.45 18.10
CA LEU A 35 26.12 -1.37 18.79
C LEU A 35 27.56 -1.20 18.32
N THR A 36 27.83 -1.18 17.02
CA THR A 36 29.20 -1.01 16.50
C THR A 36 29.78 0.38 16.76
N THR A 37 28.99 1.44 16.61
CA THR A 37 29.47 2.83 16.74
C THR A 37 29.55 3.28 18.21
N LYS A 38 28.62 2.87 19.09
CA LYS A 38 28.64 3.28 20.52
C LYS A 38 29.37 2.31 21.46
N ALA A 39 29.71 1.09 21.04
CA ALA A 39 30.58 0.20 21.84
C ALA A 39 31.98 0.80 22.10
N LYS A 40 32.42 1.80 21.32
CA LYS A 40 33.68 2.52 21.55
C LYS A 40 33.60 3.61 22.63
N ALA A 41 32.40 4.06 23.04
CA ALA A 41 32.24 5.26 23.86
C ALA A 41 31.62 5.04 25.25
N ASP A 42 30.79 4.01 25.45
CA ASP A 42 30.23 3.70 26.78
C ASP A 42 29.75 2.24 26.81
N THR A 43 30.28 1.47 27.75
CA THR A 43 29.91 0.08 28.03
C THR A 43 28.42 -0.03 28.41
N LEU A 44 27.64 -0.71 27.56
CA LEU A 44 26.38 -1.39 27.91
C LEU A 44 25.25 -0.55 28.52
N LYS A 45 24.98 0.67 28.01
CA LYS A 45 23.65 1.26 28.22
C LYS A 45 22.59 0.46 27.44
N LYS A 46 21.74 -0.24 28.19
CA LYS A 46 20.58 -1.01 27.71
C LYS A 46 19.89 -0.24 26.57
N ILE A 47 19.82 -0.85 25.39
CA ILE A 47 19.19 -0.20 24.22
C ILE A 47 17.71 -0.06 24.55
N GLU A 48 17.26 1.18 24.75
CA GLU A 48 15.87 1.44 25.06
C GLU A 48 15.02 1.28 23.79
N PRO A 49 14.13 0.28 23.73
CA PRO A 49 13.37 -0.04 22.52
C PRO A 49 12.39 1.08 22.15
N TRP A 50 12.00 1.91 23.12
CA TRP A 50 11.07 3.03 22.96
C TRP A 50 11.44 4.00 21.83
N LYS A 51 12.73 4.34 21.65
CA LYS A 51 13.17 5.28 20.59
C LYS A 51 12.96 4.75 19.17
N LEU A 52 12.99 3.43 19.00
CA LEU A 52 12.75 2.80 17.70
C LEU A 52 11.26 2.72 17.40
N TYR A 53 10.46 2.30 18.39
CA TYR A 53 9.01 2.25 18.25
C TYR A 53 8.41 3.63 17.97
N THR A 54 8.86 4.68 18.66
CA THR A 54 8.39 6.06 18.41
C THR A 54 8.65 6.54 16.98
N MET A 55 9.81 6.21 16.41
CA MET A 55 10.14 6.58 15.03
C MET A 55 9.25 5.84 14.02
N VAL A 56 9.06 4.53 14.18
CA VAL A 56 8.20 3.71 13.30
C VAL A 56 6.75 4.15 13.41
N THR A 57 6.25 4.42 14.62
CA THR A 57 4.91 4.97 14.83
C THR A 57 4.75 6.34 14.17
N GLY A 58 5.78 7.19 14.22
CA GLY A 58 5.76 8.48 13.52
C GLY A 58 5.60 8.34 12.00
N LEU A 59 6.37 7.45 11.38
CA LEU A 59 6.24 7.15 9.95
C LEU A 59 4.85 6.61 9.60
N LEU A 60 4.34 5.69 10.41
CA LEU A 60 2.99 5.14 10.25
C LEU A 60 1.92 6.23 10.31
N VAL A 61 2.02 7.18 11.24
CA VAL A 61 1.08 8.30 11.35
C VAL A 61 1.12 9.17 10.10
N ILE A 62 2.31 9.44 9.55
CA ILE A 62 2.45 10.20 8.31
C ILE A 62 1.72 9.48 7.17
N ASP A 63 1.94 8.18 6.99
CA ASP A 63 1.25 7.40 5.96
C ASP A 63 -0.27 7.41 6.14
N ILE A 64 -0.76 7.25 7.37
CA ILE A 64 -2.20 7.32 7.68
C ILE A 64 -2.78 8.68 7.30
N VAL A 65 -2.08 9.78 7.62
CA VAL A 65 -2.55 11.14 7.30
C VAL A 65 -2.56 11.37 5.79
N LEU A 66 -1.51 10.95 5.09
CA LEU A 66 -1.43 11.08 3.62
C LEU A 66 -2.53 10.28 2.94
N LEU A 67 -2.73 9.01 3.34
CA LEU A 67 -3.79 8.17 2.80
C LEU A 67 -5.17 8.74 3.12
N ALA A 68 -5.43 9.17 4.36
CA ALA A 68 -6.70 9.76 4.74
C ALA A 68 -7.00 11.04 3.94
N ALA A 69 -6.01 11.93 3.78
CA ALA A 69 -6.16 13.14 2.98
C ALA A 69 -6.47 12.82 1.51
N TRP A 70 -5.75 11.86 0.93
CA TRP A 70 -6.00 11.42 -0.44
C TRP A 70 -7.37 10.78 -0.61
N GLN A 71 -7.81 9.93 0.33
CA GLN A 71 -9.15 9.32 0.31
C GLN A 71 -10.29 10.34 0.38
N VAL A 72 -10.07 11.46 1.07
CA VAL A 72 -11.05 12.55 1.15
C VAL A 72 -11.12 13.35 -0.15
N TYR A 73 -9.98 13.55 -0.82
CA TYR A 73 -9.91 14.34 -2.06
C TYR A 73 -10.30 13.53 -3.30
N ASP A 74 -9.80 12.31 -3.42
CA ASP A 74 -9.94 11.45 -4.60
C ASP A 74 -10.02 9.97 -4.21
N PRO A 75 -11.19 9.50 -3.75
CA PRO A 75 -11.37 8.11 -3.35
C PRO A 75 -11.37 7.17 -4.56
N LEU A 76 -10.74 6.01 -4.43
CA LEU A 76 -10.84 4.95 -5.44
C LEU A 76 -12.30 4.50 -5.63
N GLN A 77 -12.72 4.47 -6.88
CA GLN A 77 -14.03 4.03 -7.30
C GLN A 77 -13.92 2.85 -8.25
N ARG A 78 -15.02 2.09 -8.37
CA ARG A 78 -15.11 1.06 -9.41
C ARG A 78 -15.24 1.76 -10.77
N ARG A 79 -14.42 1.36 -11.72
CA ARG A 79 -14.55 1.67 -13.14
C ARG A 79 -14.67 0.35 -13.92
N ILE A 80 -15.33 0.42 -15.07
CA ILE A 80 -15.55 -0.73 -15.96
C ILE A 80 -14.94 -0.35 -17.31
N GLU A 81 -13.90 -1.06 -17.69
CA GLU A 81 -13.31 -0.96 -19.03
C GLU A 81 -14.01 -1.93 -19.96
N VAL A 82 -14.51 -1.41 -21.07
CA VAL A 82 -15.23 -2.19 -22.07
C VAL A 82 -14.31 -2.44 -23.24
N PHE A 83 -14.07 -3.72 -23.54
CA PHE A 83 -13.25 -4.15 -24.65
C PHE A 83 -14.07 -4.32 -25.94
N PRO A 84 -13.42 -4.32 -27.12
CA PRO A 84 -14.10 -4.58 -28.38
C PRO A 84 -14.75 -5.97 -28.38
N LEU A 85 -15.77 -6.12 -29.23
CA LEU A 85 -16.47 -7.40 -29.42
C LEU A 85 -15.50 -8.45 -29.98
N GLU A 86 -15.51 -9.63 -29.38
CA GLU A 86 -14.79 -10.79 -29.88
C GLU A 86 -15.64 -11.53 -30.91
N ASP A 87 -14.99 -12.00 -31.97
CA ASP A 87 -15.64 -12.85 -32.97
C ASP A 87 -15.83 -14.27 -32.43
N PRO A 88 -16.92 -14.95 -32.83
CA PRO A 88 -17.24 -16.28 -32.33
C PRO A 88 -16.19 -17.31 -32.73
N ILE A 89 -15.97 -18.30 -31.85
CA ILE A 89 -15.01 -19.40 -32.08
C ILE A 89 -15.54 -20.34 -33.19
N SER A 90 -16.86 -20.49 -33.28
CA SER A 90 -17.56 -21.28 -34.29
C SER A 90 -18.33 -20.39 -35.25
N THR A 91 -18.29 -20.69 -36.55
CA THR A 91 -19.02 -19.93 -37.58
C THR A 91 -20.56 -20.06 -37.48
N ASP A 92 -21.06 -21.07 -36.74
CA ASP A 92 -22.49 -21.31 -36.49
C ASP A 92 -23.07 -20.47 -35.33
N ASP A 93 -22.21 -19.81 -34.54
CA ASP A 93 -22.67 -18.99 -33.41
C ASP A 93 -22.95 -17.55 -33.86
N ASP A 94 -24.21 -17.12 -33.77
CA ASP A 94 -24.65 -15.75 -34.10
C ASP A 94 -24.44 -14.73 -32.96
N ILE A 95 -23.69 -15.10 -31.91
CA ILE A 95 -23.45 -14.26 -30.72
C ILE A 95 -22.02 -13.72 -30.69
N LYS A 96 -21.86 -12.42 -30.38
CA LYS A 96 -20.55 -11.79 -30.12
C LYS A 96 -20.43 -11.47 -28.63
N ILE A 97 -19.29 -11.80 -28.03
CA ILE A 97 -19.02 -11.55 -26.61
C ILE A 97 -18.34 -10.18 -26.49
N ARG A 98 -18.77 -9.40 -25.49
CA ARG A 98 -18.13 -8.13 -25.12
C ARG A 98 -17.44 -8.32 -23.77
N PRO A 99 -16.09 -8.35 -23.71
CA PRO A 99 -15.39 -8.44 -22.44
C PRO A 99 -15.49 -7.14 -21.65
N GLU A 100 -15.63 -7.25 -20.33
CA GLU A 100 -15.65 -6.12 -19.41
C GLU A 100 -14.66 -6.40 -18.26
N LEU A 101 -13.81 -5.43 -17.94
CA LEU A 101 -12.88 -5.50 -16.79
C LEU A 101 -13.30 -4.49 -15.74
N GLU A 102 -13.64 -4.98 -14.56
CA GLU A 102 -13.86 -4.14 -13.39
C GLU A 102 -12.52 -3.88 -12.68
N HIS A 103 -12.16 -2.61 -12.49
CA HIS A 103 -11.00 -2.22 -11.70
C HIS A 103 -11.29 -1.06 -10.74
N CYS A 104 -10.32 -0.80 -9.87
CA CYS A 104 -10.36 0.32 -8.94
C CYS A 104 -9.49 1.44 -9.50
N GLU A 105 -10.07 2.60 -9.74
CA GLU A 105 -9.39 3.75 -10.32
C GLU A 105 -9.82 5.04 -9.61
N SER A 106 -8.93 6.04 -9.64
CA SER A 106 -9.11 7.37 -9.07
C SER A 106 -9.19 8.37 -10.22
N ASP A 107 -9.94 9.47 -10.05
CA ASP A 107 -10.17 10.40 -11.16
C ASP A 107 -8.88 11.11 -11.61
N ASN A 108 -7.92 11.31 -10.71
CA ASN A 108 -6.60 11.86 -11.01
C ASN A 108 -5.51 10.79 -10.99
N ASN A 109 -5.77 9.62 -11.58
CA ASN A 109 -4.74 8.62 -11.84
C ASN A 109 -4.01 8.97 -13.15
N ASN A 110 -3.05 9.90 -13.09
CA ASN A 110 -2.26 10.23 -14.27
C ASN A 110 -1.28 9.08 -14.56
N VAL A 111 -1.63 8.25 -15.54
CA VAL A 111 -0.77 7.24 -16.17
C VAL A 111 0.35 7.88 -16.98
#